data_AF-A0A6L3F4Z0-F1
#
_entry.id   AF-A0A6L3F4Z0-F1
#
_cell.length_a   1.000
_cell.length_b   1.000
_cell.length_c   1.000
_cell.angle_alpha   90.00
_cell.angle_beta   90.00
_cell.angle_gamma   90.00
#
_symmetry.space_group_name_H-M   'P 1'
#
loop_
_entity.id
_entity.type
_entity.pdbx_description
1 polymer ?
#
loop_
_entity_poly.entity_id
_entity_poly.type
_entity_poly.pdbx_seq_one_letter_code
_entity_poly.pdbx_strand_id
1 'polypeptide(L)'
;GPTKAMQVYANPVPNKQYTPPPASFYQYQSLDTERTTATDIQVTYIGAWSNEAKSAFEYAASIWESQIDSSVPIKIQVEFSTLPSGVLGGAGWTSLHRDFSGAPVTSTWYPASLANALSQSDRNGSTVSEIGAEFAVNASWYFGTDGNTPSNKFDFVTVVLHEIGHGLGFSDSMDVNGSIGSWGYTSGGTFPIIYDRFVDNGGGTLLIDGFPNNSAALASQLTSNNLYFDGTNANSANGGQVRLYAPNPWEQGSSIAHLNLTTFLGTPNSLMTPAVSPGEAQHNPGSITLGILQDMGWQLMNEAPVISDLPVIFVQSGSNKDNAIDLWQYVNDADSSDSELTYKIIAESNSDAGATIDSNRFLDINPVPVNWEGRTTLTIEITDPDNHSSQASVTVISGDISTVYLPFTAR
;
A
#
# COMPACT_ATOMS: atom_id res chain seq x y z
N GLY A 1 27.26 4.66 2.50
CA GLY A 1 26.56 3.56 1.80
C GLY A 1 25.69 2.83 2.81
N PRO A 2 24.54 2.29 2.39
CA PRO A 2 23.68 1.47 3.25
C PRO A 2 24.46 0.27 3.81
N THR A 3 24.12 -0.18 5.01
CA THR A 3 24.85 -1.24 5.73
C THR A 3 24.59 -2.66 5.18
N LYS A 4 23.53 -2.84 4.39
CA LYS A 4 23.22 -4.03 3.55
C LYS A 4 22.22 -3.53 2.49
N ALA A 5 22.56 -3.55 1.21
CA ALA A 5 21.58 -3.26 0.16
C ALA A 5 20.77 -4.53 -0.12
N MET A 6 19.44 -4.41 -0.14
CA MET A 6 18.60 -5.45 -0.70
C MET A 6 18.67 -5.36 -2.23
N GLN A 7 18.51 -6.48 -2.92
CA GLN A 7 18.76 -6.55 -4.36
C GLN A 7 17.66 -7.33 -5.06
N VAL A 8 17.16 -6.74 -6.15
CA VAL A 8 16.25 -7.40 -7.09
C VAL A 8 16.98 -7.87 -8.34
N TYR A 9 16.66 -9.09 -8.78
CA TYR A 9 17.35 -9.76 -9.87
C TYR A 9 16.52 -9.78 -11.16
N ALA A 10 17.21 -9.96 -12.28
CA ALA A 10 16.60 -10.24 -13.57
C ALA A 10 16.14 -11.70 -13.63
N ASN A 11 14.84 -11.94 -13.79
CA ASN A 11 14.33 -13.26 -14.16
C ASN A 11 14.63 -13.51 -15.66
N PRO A 12 15.26 -14.64 -16.04
CA PRO A 12 15.56 -14.91 -17.45
C PRO A 12 14.33 -15.19 -18.31
N VAL A 13 13.17 -15.46 -17.72
CA VAL A 13 11.94 -15.81 -18.43
C VAL A 13 11.09 -14.55 -18.63
N PRO A 14 10.79 -14.13 -19.86
CA PRO A 14 9.86 -13.03 -20.11
C PRO A 14 8.45 -13.35 -19.58
N ASN A 15 7.82 -12.35 -18.97
CA ASN A 15 6.44 -12.43 -18.50
C ASN A 15 5.72 -11.12 -18.80
N LYS A 16 5.03 -11.06 -19.95
CA LYS A 16 4.33 -9.84 -20.36
C LYS A 16 3.06 -9.69 -19.56
N GLN A 17 3.10 -8.81 -18.57
CA GLN A 17 1.97 -8.48 -17.70
C GLN A 17 2.04 -7.03 -17.24
N TYR A 18 0.90 -6.47 -16.89
CA TYR A 18 0.80 -5.12 -16.34
C TYR A 18 -0.17 -5.11 -15.18
N THR A 19 0.31 -4.68 -14.02
CA THR A 19 -0.54 -4.30 -12.88
C THR A 19 -0.50 -2.79 -12.75
N PRO A 20 -1.65 -2.10 -12.90
CA PRO A 20 -1.70 -0.64 -12.86
C PRO A 20 -1.52 -0.09 -11.43
N PRO A 21 -1.22 1.21 -11.29
CA PRO A 21 -1.24 1.89 -10.01
C PRO A 21 -2.52 1.69 -9.20
N PRO A 22 -2.44 1.79 -7.87
CA PRO A 22 -3.60 1.76 -6.99
C PRO A 22 -4.57 2.92 -7.33
N ALA A 23 -5.84 2.77 -7.00
CA ALA A 23 -6.85 3.79 -7.31
C ALA A 23 -6.54 5.14 -6.63
N SER A 24 -6.04 5.09 -5.40
CA SER A 24 -5.56 6.24 -4.62
C SER A 24 -4.50 7.05 -5.36
N PHE A 25 -3.67 6.44 -6.21
CA PHE A 25 -2.72 7.18 -7.03
C PHE A 25 -3.40 8.17 -8.00
N TYR A 26 -4.48 7.74 -8.66
CA TYR A 26 -5.22 8.60 -9.59
C TYR A 26 -6.00 9.69 -8.86
N GLN A 27 -6.52 9.39 -7.66
CA GLN A 27 -7.14 10.38 -6.79
C GLN A 27 -6.11 11.43 -6.33
N TYR A 28 -4.94 10.97 -5.86
CA TYR A 28 -3.81 11.80 -5.46
C TYR A 28 -3.38 12.77 -6.57
N GLN A 29 -3.30 12.31 -7.82
CA GLN A 29 -2.98 13.17 -8.97
C GLN A 29 -4.05 14.23 -9.26
N SER A 30 -5.30 14.01 -8.88
CA SER A 30 -6.42 14.92 -9.17
C SER A 30 -6.60 16.06 -8.15
N LEU A 31 -6.00 15.95 -6.95
CA LEU A 31 -6.21 16.85 -5.80
C LEU A 31 -5.18 18.01 -5.70
N ASP A 32 -4.60 18.44 -6.82
CA ASP A 32 -3.41 19.32 -6.91
C ASP A 32 -3.51 20.72 -6.24
N THR A 33 -4.65 21.12 -5.67
CA THR A 33 -4.85 22.47 -5.09
C THR A 33 -5.14 22.55 -3.59
N GLU A 34 -5.36 21.44 -2.87
CA GLU A 34 -5.71 21.47 -1.43
C GLU A 34 -4.84 20.54 -0.58
N ARG A 35 -3.56 20.37 -0.95
CA ARG A 35 -2.61 19.55 -0.19
C ARG A 35 -2.24 20.24 1.14
N THR A 36 -2.74 19.74 2.27
CA THR A 36 -2.30 20.19 3.60
C THR A 36 -1.46 19.16 4.37
N THR A 37 -1.34 17.91 3.90
CA THR A 37 -0.61 16.83 4.62
C THR A 37 0.12 15.77 3.74
N ALA A 38 0.31 15.98 2.43
CA ALA A 38 0.87 14.93 1.56
C ALA A 38 2.34 14.56 1.88
N THR A 39 2.63 13.26 1.93
CA THR A 39 4.00 12.72 1.91
C THR A 39 4.78 13.31 0.74
N ASP A 40 6.00 13.78 1.01
CA ASP A 40 6.91 14.39 0.03
C ASP A 40 8.16 13.53 -0.10
N ILE A 41 8.40 12.95 -1.29
CA ILE A 41 9.61 12.19 -1.60
C ILE A 41 10.59 13.07 -2.39
N GLN A 42 11.71 13.41 -1.75
CA GLN A 42 12.72 14.30 -2.32
C GLN A 42 13.90 13.51 -2.90
N VAL A 43 14.05 13.52 -4.23
CA VAL A 43 15.06 12.72 -4.92
C VAL A 43 16.32 13.52 -5.26
N THR A 44 17.48 13.00 -4.86
CA THR A 44 18.80 13.50 -5.25
C THR A 44 19.46 12.54 -6.23
N TYR A 45 19.56 12.97 -7.49
CA TYR A 45 20.19 12.21 -8.56
C TYR A 45 21.69 12.44 -8.60
N ILE A 46 22.47 11.37 -8.43
CA ILE A 46 23.93 11.38 -8.57
C ILE A 46 24.30 10.90 -9.98
N GLY A 47 25.27 11.59 -10.59
CA GLY A 47 25.75 11.28 -11.94
C GLY A 47 24.81 11.76 -13.06
N ALA A 48 24.98 11.16 -14.24
CA ALA A 48 24.21 11.52 -15.44
C ALA A 48 22.94 10.68 -15.54
N TRP A 49 21.80 11.36 -15.69
CA TRP A 49 20.48 10.76 -15.85
C TRP A 49 19.78 11.35 -17.07
N SER A 50 19.12 10.51 -17.85
CA SER A 50 18.23 11.00 -18.92
C SER A 50 16.93 11.56 -18.31
N ASN A 51 16.22 12.39 -19.07
CA ASN A 51 14.95 12.94 -18.60
C ASN A 51 13.90 11.84 -18.45
N GLU A 52 13.90 10.84 -19.32
CA GLU A 52 12.97 9.71 -19.28
C GLU A 52 13.18 8.86 -18.02
N ALA A 53 14.45 8.61 -17.65
CA ALA A 53 14.77 7.88 -16.42
C ALA A 53 14.33 8.65 -15.17
N LYS A 54 14.52 9.98 -15.13
CA LYS A 54 14.00 10.81 -14.03
C LYS A 54 12.49 10.78 -13.98
N SER A 55 11.79 10.97 -15.11
CA SER A 55 10.32 10.93 -15.15
C SER A 55 9.77 9.58 -14.68
N ALA A 56 10.40 8.47 -15.05
CA ALA A 56 10.02 7.15 -14.56
C ALA A 56 10.29 6.96 -13.07
N PHE A 57 11.40 7.52 -12.55
CA PHE A 57 11.69 7.49 -11.12
C PHE A 57 10.66 8.30 -10.32
N GLU A 58 10.42 9.56 -10.70
CA GLU A 58 9.44 10.43 -10.03
C GLU A 58 8.03 9.84 -10.10
N TYR A 59 7.68 9.17 -11.19
CA TYR A 59 6.42 8.44 -11.29
C TYR A 59 6.31 7.34 -10.22
N ALA A 60 7.34 6.51 -10.05
CA ALA A 60 7.37 5.50 -9.00
C ALA A 60 7.35 6.12 -7.59
N ALA A 61 8.04 7.23 -7.37
CA ALA A 61 7.99 7.97 -6.11
C ALA A 61 6.57 8.47 -5.80
N SER A 62 5.90 9.07 -6.79
CA SER A 62 4.51 9.57 -6.63
C SER A 62 3.48 8.47 -6.37
N ILE A 63 3.76 7.22 -6.77
CA ILE A 63 2.95 6.08 -6.33
C ILE A 63 3.10 5.92 -4.82
N TRP A 64 4.32 5.84 -4.28
CA TRP A 64 4.52 5.75 -2.82
C TRP A 64 3.95 6.94 -2.04
N GLU A 65 4.10 8.17 -2.53
CA GLU A 65 3.49 9.36 -1.90
C GLU A 65 1.97 9.24 -1.75
N SER A 66 1.30 8.52 -2.65
CA SER A 66 -0.14 8.26 -2.57
C SER A 66 -0.53 7.11 -1.64
N GLN A 67 0.44 6.38 -1.07
CA GLN A 67 0.16 5.15 -0.29
C GLN A 67 0.56 5.26 1.18
N ILE A 68 1.58 6.05 1.52
CA ILE A 68 2.07 6.20 2.90
C ILE A 68 1.89 7.62 3.40
N ASP A 69 1.61 7.79 4.69
CA ASP A 69 1.49 9.10 5.33
C ASP A 69 2.76 9.44 6.15
N SER A 70 3.36 10.58 5.84
CA SER A 70 4.50 11.13 6.55
C SER A 70 4.48 12.66 6.49
N SER A 71 4.39 13.27 7.67
CA SER A 71 4.58 14.71 7.84
C SER A 71 6.04 15.18 7.71
N VAL A 72 6.99 14.25 7.57
CA VAL A 72 8.41 14.53 7.35
C VAL A 72 8.80 14.06 5.94
N PRO A 73 9.41 14.92 5.10
CA PRO A 73 9.86 14.51 3.77
C PRO A 73 10.83 13.32 3.82
N ILE A 74 10.69 12.40 2.87
CA ILE A 74 11.56 11.24 2.69
C ILE A 74 12.56 11.55 1.59
N LYS A 75 13.84 11.64 1.93
CA LYS A 75 14.92 11.98 1.00
C LYS A 75 15.57 10.71 0.48
N ILE A 76 15.67 10.60 -0.83
CA ILE A 76 16.27 9.46 -1.51
C ILE A 76 17.48 9.93 -2.32
N GLN A 77 18.63 9.29 -2.13
CA GLN A 77 19.78 9.47 -3.00
C GLN A 77 19.88 8.31 -3.97
N VAL A 78 19.99 8.61 -5.27
CA VAL A 78 19.97 7.57 -6.31
C VAL A 78 21.08 7.73 -7.34
N GLU A 79 21.61 6.59 -7.80
CA GLU A 79 22.60 6.57 -8.88
C GLU A 79 22.45 5.37 -9.82
N PHE A 80 22.91 5.54 -11.06
CA PHE A 80 23.18 4.41 -11.94
C PHE A 80 24.62 3.93 -11.70
N SER A 81 24.79 2.66 -11.34
CA SER A 81 26.09 2.06 -11.02
C SER A 81 26.32 0.74 -11.77
N THR A 82 27.57 0.26 -11.76
CA THR A 82 27.89 -1.08 -12.28
C THR A 82 27.60 -2.10 -11.18
N LEU A 83 26.49 -2.82 -11.33
CA LEU A 83 26.05 -3.86 -10.40
C LEU A 83 26.54 -5.26 -10.83
N PRO A 84 26.56 -6.25 -9.92
CA PRO A 84 26.82 -7.64 -10.26
C PRO A 84 25.90 -8.16 -11.37
N SER A 85 26.37 -9.17 -12.11
CA SER A 85 25.58 -9.75 -13.21
C SER A 85 24.23 -10.27 -12.70
N GLY A 86 23.15 -9.87 -13.36
CA GLY A 86 21.80 -10.28 -13.02
C GLY A 86 21.10 -9.38 -11.99
N VAL A 87 21.80 -8.46 -11.32
CA VAL A 87 21.17 -7.48 -10.41
C VAL A 87 20.64 -6.30 -11.23
N LEU A 88 19.37 -5.94 -11.02
CA LEU A 88 18.71 -4.82 -11.69
C LEU A 88 18.80 -3.54 -10.88
N GLY A 89 18.63 -3.66 -9.56
CA GLY A 89 18.71 -2.56 -8.62
C GLY A 89 19.06 -3.07 -7.23
N GLY A 90 19.35 -2.12 -6.34
CA GLY A 90 19.41 -2.39 -4.92
C GLY A 90 19.30 -1.14 -4.08
N ALA A 91 18.62 -1.26 -2.94
CA ALA A 91 18.38 -0.15 -2.04
C ALA A 91 18.37 -0.56 -0.57
N GLY A 92 18.39 0.47 0.28
CA GLY A 92 18.24 0.32 1.71
C GLY A 92 18.27 1.68 2.41
N TRP A 93 18.08 1.64 3.72
CA TRP A 93 18.19 2.82 4.56
C TRP A 93 19.66 3.18 4.82
N THR A 94 19.92 4.46 5.05
CA THR A 94 21.27 4.98 5.32
C THR A 94 21.59 5.01 6.82
N SER A 95 20.58 5.09 7.68
CA SER A 95 20.71 5.07 9.14
C SER A 95 19.51 4.39 9.81
N LEU A 96 19.74 3.98 11.06
CA LEU A 96 18.74 3.36 11.93
C LEU A 96 18.60 4.14 13.23
N HIS A 97 17.39 4.19 13.76
CA HIS A 97 17.08 4.78 15.07
C HIS A 97 16.36 3.77 15.95
N ARG A 98 16.64 3.81 17.25
CA ARG A 98 16.06 2.91 18.25
C ARG A 98 15.75 3.70 19.52
N ASP A 99 14.71 3.28 20.23
CA ASP A 99 14.31 3.81 21.54
C ASP A 99 14.14 5.34 21.54
N PHE A 100 13.62 5.88 20.45
CA PHE A 100 13.26 7.30 20.34
C PHE A 100 11.86 7.57 20.89
N SER A 101 11.57 8.82 21.25
CA SER A 101 10.22 9.24 21.61
C SER A 101 9.27 9.03 20.44
N GLY A 102 8.23 8.21 20.62
CA GLY A 102 7.30 7.81 19.54
C GLY A 102 7.59 6.43 18.94
N ALA A 103 8.67 5.75 19.33
CA ALA A 103 8.92 4.38 18.88
C ALA A 103 7.88 3.40 19.48
N PRO A 104 7.15 2.62 18.67
CA PRO A 104 6.06 1.77 19.14
C PRO A 104 6.55 0.54 19.93
N VAL A 105 7.69 -0.02 19.52
CA VAL A 105 8.31 -1.19 20.15
C VAL A 105 9.70 -0.81 20.68
N THR A 106 9.91 -1.00 21.98
CA THR A 106 11.21 -0.78 22.64
C THR A 106 12.26 -1.79 22.17
N SER A 107 13.54 -1.48 22.36
CA SER A 107 14.67 -2.36 22.04
C SER A 107 14.64 -2.82 20.58
N THR A 108 14.23 -1.95 19.66
CA THR A 108 14.00 -2.27 18.24
C THR A 108 14.51 -1.14 17.36
N TRP A 109 15.21 -1.49 16.28
CA TRP A 109 15.67 -0.53 15.27
C TRP A 109 14.60 -0.27 14.23
N TYR A 110 14.54 0.98 13.76
CA TYR A 110 13.66 1.45 12.69
C TYR A 110 14.52 2.14 11.62
N PRO A 111 14.27 1.88 10.32
CA PRO A 111 14.78 2.70 9.22
C PRO A 111 14.53 4.19 9.45
N ALA A 112 15.46 5.04 9.03
CA ALA A 112 15.38 6.48 9.26
C ALA A 112 14.08 7.12 8.73
N SER A 113 13.63 6.71 7.55
CA SER A 113 12.35 7.13 6.96
C SER A 113 11.17 6.87 7.90
N LEU A 114 11.02 5.63 8.39
CA LEU A 114 9.97 5.24 9.32
C LEU A 114 10.14 5.91 10.70
N ALA A 115 11.36 6.02 11.21
CA ALA A 115 11.62 6.68 12.49
C ALA A 115 11.27 8.19 12.44
N ASN A 116 11.52 8.84 11.31
CA ASN A 116 11.16 10.23 11.09
C ASN A 116 9.64 10.41 11.06
N ALA A 117 8.92 9.56 10.31
CA ALA A 117 7.46 9.56 10.27
C ALA A 117 6.85 9.35 11.67
N LEU A 118 7.28 8.29 12.38
CA LEU A 118 6.77 7.95 13.72
C LEU A 118 7.04 9.03 14.77
N SER A 119 8.18 9.74 14.68
CA SER A 119 8.52 10.81 15.62
C SER A 119 8.11 12.21 15.15
N GLN A 120 7.54 12.33 13.95
CA GLN A 120 7.17 13.58 13.30
C GLN A 120 8.32 14.59 13.28
N SER A 121 9.55 14.08 13.16
CA SER A 121 10.78 14.88 13.25
C SER A 121 11.93 14.23 12.49
N ASP A 122 12.72 15.02 11.78
CA ASP A 122 13.95 14.55 11.11
C ASP A 122 15.01 14.17 12.15
N ARG A 123 15.31 12.87 12.25
CA ARG A 123 16.22 12.29 13.25
C ARG A 123 17.64 12.06 12.74
N ASN A 124 17.83 12.00 11.43
CA ASN A 124 19.12 11.71 10.78
C ASN A 124 19.80 12.98 10.22
N GLY A 125 19.12 14.12 10.28
CA GLY A 125 19.66 15.44 9.96
C GLY A 125 19.33 15.86 8.53
N SER A 126 19.15 17.17 8.35
CA SER A 126 18.53 17.72 7.14
C SER A 126 19.25 17.41 5.82
N THR A 127 20.55 17.12 5.85
CA THR A 127 21.38 16.87 4.66
C THR A 127 21.60 15.38 4.34
N VAL A 128 21.11 14.47 5.18
CA VAL A 128 21.31 13.03 5.01
C VAL A 128 20.05 12.45 4.37
N SER A 129 20.21 11.75 3.24
CA SER A 129 19.11 11.00 2.64
C SER A 129 18.78 9.78 3.49
N GLU A 130 17.50 9.49 3.75
CA GLU A 130 17.09 8.31 4.52
C GLU A 130 17.27 7.03 3.71
N ILE A 131 17.11 7.11 2.38
CA ILE A 131 17.19 5.96 1.46
C ILE A 131 18.33 6.19 0.46
N GLY A 132 19.11 5.13 0.22
CA GLY A 132 20.05 5.05 -0.90
C GLY A 132 19.64 3.95 -1.86
N ALA A 133 19.62 4.23 -3.17
CA ALA A 133 19.31 3.25 -4.20
C ALA A 133 20.29 3.32 -5.38
N GLU A 134 20.61 2.17 -5.94
CA GLU A 134 21.47 2.01 -7.11
C GLU A 134 20.76 1.18 -8.18
N PHE A 135 20.95 1.57 -9.45
CA PHE A 135 20.35 0.87 -10.59
C PHE A 135 21.41 0.48 -11.62
N ALA A 136 21.25 -0.67 -12.27
CA ALA A 136 22.24 -1.19 -13.20
C ALA A 136 22.36 -0.32 -14.46
N VAL A 137 23.58 0.16 -14.76
CA VAL A 137 23.89 0.90 -16.01
C VAL A 137 23.68 0.09 -17.29
N ASN A 138 23.75 -1.25 -17.21
CA ASN A 138 23.79 -2.15 -18.37
C ASN A 138 22.48 -2.93 -18.60
N ALA A 139 21.44 -2.69 -17.79
CA ALA A 139 20.16 -3.36 -17.98
C ALA A 139 19.38 -2.79 -19.17
N SER A 140 18.56 -3.64 -19.81
CA SER A 140 17.74 -3.24 -20.96
C SER A 140 16.48 -2.53 -20.50
N TRP A 141 16.61 -1.25 -20.15
CA TRP A 141 15.51 -0.50 -19.53
C TRP A 141 14.40 -0.09 -20.50
N TYR A 142 13.18 -0.13 -19.98
CA TYR A 142 12.01 0.58 -20.46
C TYR A 142 11.64 1.67 -19.44
N PHE A 143 11.68 2.93 -19.87
CA PHE A 143 11.41 4.11 -19.03
C PHE A 143 9.99 4.67 -19.21
N GLY A 144 9.10 3.94 -19.89
CA GLY A 144 7.70 4.37 -20.01
C GLY A 144 6.94 4.12 -18.70
N THR A 145 5.92 4.93 -18.45
CA THR A 145 5.06 4.87 -17.25
C THR A 145 3.67 4.30 -17.56
N ASP A 146 3.50 3.68 -18.74
CA ASP A 146 2.21 3.26 -19.28
C ASP A 146 1.96 1.73 -19.18
N GLY A 147 2.91 0.99 -18.61
CA GLY A 147 2.86 -0.48 -18.51
C GLY A 147 3.14 -1.22 -19.83
N ASN A 148 3.47 -0.52 -20.92
CA ASN A 148 3.68 -1.11 -22.25
C ASN A 148 5.10 -1.66 -22.47
N THR A 149 5.72 -2.18 -21.40
CA THR A 149 7.08 -2.75 -21.39
C THR A 149 7.26 -3.83 -22.45
N PRO A 150 8.15 -3.66 -23.44
CA PRO A 150 8.44 -4.70 -24.42
C PRO A 150 8.98 -5.97 -23.76
N SER A 151 8.66 -7.14 -24.31
CA SER A 151 9.04 -8.44 -23.72
C SER A 151 10.55 -8.71 -23.64
N ASN A 152 11.39 -7.84 -24.18
CA ASN A 152 12.84 -7.91 -24.11
C ASN A 152 13.47 -6.80 -23.25
N LYS A 153 12.66 -6.06 -22.49
CA LYS A 153 13.09 -4.97 -21.61
C LYS A 153 12.57 -5.15 -20.20
N PHE A 154 13.28 -4.59 -19.22
CA PHE A 154 12.83 -4.48 -17.85
C PHE A 154 12.16 -3.12 -17.63
N ASP A 155 11.02 -3.13 -16.96
CA ASP A 155 10.31 -1.91 -16.58
C ASP A 155 11.06 -1.18 -15.46
N PHE A 156 11.54 0.03 -15.73
CA PHE A 156 12.32 0.78 -14.75
C PHE A 156 11.48 1.25 -13.58
N VAL A 157 10.22 1.64 -13.81
CA VAL A 157 9.28 2.04 -12.76
C VAL A 157 9.11 0.92 -11.74
N THR A 158 8.91 -0.32 -12.19
CA THR A 158 8.77 -1.50 -11.32
C THR A 158 9.98 -1.67 -10.41
N VAL A 159 11.19 -1.58 -10.96
CA VAL A 159 12.43 -1.71 -10.18
C VAL A 159 12.58 -0.54 -9.20
N VAL A 160 12.31 0.71 -9.61
CA VAL A 160 12.35 1.86 -8.69
C VAL A 160 11.34 1.69 -7.56
N LEU A 161 10.09 1.33 -7.88
CA LEU A 161 9.02 1.16 -6.90
C LEU A 161 9.37 0.07 -5.87
N HIS A 162 9.97 -1.03 -6.35
CA HIS A 162 10.50 -2.11 -5.51
C HIS A 162 11.61 -1.62 -4.58
N GLU A 163 12.61 -0.92 -5.12
CA GLU A 163 13.76 -0.45 -4.33
C GLU A 163 13.36 0.62 -3.29
N ILE A 164 12.38 1.48 -3.59
CA ILE A 164 11.82 2.38 -2.58
C ILE A 164 11.16 1.58 -1.46
N GLY A 165 10.47 0.47 -1.76
CA GLY A 165 9.89 -0.44 -0.76
C GLY A 165 10.91 -0.96 0.26
N HIS A 166 12.11 -1.34 -0.20
CA HIS A 166 13.22 -1.70 0.70
C HIS A 166 13.69 -0.51 1.55
N GLY A 167 13.80 0.68 0.94
CA GLY A 167 14.16 1.90 1.66
C GLY A 167 13.14 2.31 2.74
N LEU A 168 11.86 2.00 2.55
CA LEU A 168 10.79 2.19 3.53
C LEU A 168 10.82 1.14 4.66
N GLY A 169 11.64 0.10 4.53
CA GLY A 169 11.92 -0.86 5.59
C GLY A 169 11.43 -2.27 5.34
N PHE A 170 10.99 -2.61 4.12
CA PHE A 170 10.75 -4.00 3.73
C PHE A 170 12.10 -4.73 3.67
N SER A 171 12.60 -5.18 4.83
CA SER A 171 13.98 -5.58 4.95
C SER A 171 14.31 -6.16 6.33
N ASP A 172 14.99 -7.30 6.33
CA ASP A 172 15.47 -7.95 7.55
C ASP A 172 16.89 -7.52 7.93
N SER A 173 17.25 -7.80 9.19
CA SER A 173 18.65 -7.74 9.65
C SER A 173 19.32 -9.13 9.72
N MET A 174 18.65 -10.16 9.22
CA MET A 174 19.09 -11.54 9.28
C MET A 174 20.22 -11.81 8.28
N ASP A 175 21.09 -12.77 8.63
CA ASP A 175 22.24 -13.13 7.81
C ASP A 175 22.63 -14.58 8.01
N VAL A 176 23.24 -15.18 6.99
CA VAL A 176 23.85 -16.51 7.08
C VAL A 176 25.28 -16.45 6.56
N ASN A 177 26.24 -16.65 7.47
CA ASN A 177 27.65 -16.78 7.13
C ASN A 177 28.13 -18.21 7.40
N GLY A 178 28.33 -18.96 6.32
CA GLY A 178 28.65 -20.39 6.39
C GLY A 178 27.50 -21.16 7.01
N SER A 179 27.72 -21.77 8.18
CA SER A 179 26.70 -22.54 8.90
C SER A 179 26.12 -21.78 10.09
N ILE A 180 26.34 -20.46 10.18
CA ILE A 180 25.93 -19.63 11.32
C ILE A 180 24.93 -18.59 10.83
N GLY A 181 23.74 -18.60 11.43
CA GLY A 181 22.70 -17.61 11.22
C GLY A 181 22.75 -16.56 12.32
N SER A 182 22.51 -15.31 11.98
CA SER A 182 22.47 -14.19 12.91
C SER A 182 21.36 -13.21 12.57
N TRP A 183 21.01 -12.35 13.53
CA TRP A 183 20.13 -11.20 13.34
C TRP A 183 20.59 -10.04 14.23
N GLY A 184 20.13 -8.84 13.88
CA GLY A 184 20.21 -7.63 14.69
C GLY A 184 21.49 -6.81 14.50
N TYR A 185 21.45 -5.59 15.03
CA TYR A 185 22.57 -4.65 15.03
C TYR A 185 23.11 -4.45 16.45
N THR A 186 24.43 -4.31 16.58
CA THR A 186 25.16 -4.45 17.85
C THR A 186 25.44 -3.14 18.62
N SER A 187 24.86 -2.00 18.21
CA SER A 187 25.10 -0.71 18.88
C SER A 187 24.36 -0.62 20.23
N GLY A 188 25.11 -0.80 21.33
CA GLY A 188 24.59 -0.80 22.70
C GLY A 188 23.91 -2.11 23.12
N GLY A 189 24.20 -3.21 22.44
CA GLY A 189 23.54 -4.53 22.57
C GLY A 189 23.08 -5.04 21.20
N THR A 190 22.63 -6.30 21.11
CA THR A 190 22.08 -6.86 19.85
C THR A 190 20.57 -6.72 19.86
N PHE A 191 20.04 -5.92 18.94
CA PHE A 191 18.60 -5.64 18.83
C PHE A 191 18.11 -5.87 17.40
N PRO A 192 16.90 -6.41 17.23
CA PRO A 192 16.32 -6.65 15.91
C PRO A 192 15.95 -5.32 15.23
N ILE A 193 15.82 -5.35 13.91
CA ILE A 193 15.04 -4.34 13.19
C ILE A 193 13.55 -4.68 13.28
N ILE A 194 12.66 -3.69 13.16
CA ILE A 194 11.22 -3.89 13.33
C ILE A 194 10.66 -5.01 12.45
N TYR A 195 11.18 -5.21 11.23
CA TYR A 195 10.79 -6.30 10.34
C TYR A 195 11.02 -7.69 10.97
N ASP A 196 12.16 -7.91 11.64
CA ASP A 196 12.51 -9.23 12.20
C ASP A 196 11.54 -9.68 13.31
N ARG A 197 10.81 -8.73 13.91
CA ARG A 197 9.82 -8.99 14.98
C ARG A 197 8.61 -9.78 14.50
N PHE A 198 8.46 -9.95 13.18
CA PHE A 198 7.32 -10.61 12.55
C PHE A 198 7.72 -11.86 11.75
N VAL A 199 9.00 -12.27 11.78
CA VAL A 199 9.47 -13.39 10.95
C VAL A 199 9.43 -14.69 11.74
N ASP A 200 8.51 -15.57 11.34
CA ASP A 200 8.26 -16.86 11.97
C ASP A 200 8.61 -18.01 11.01
N ASN A 201 8.92 -19.18 11.57
CA ASN A 201 8.91 -20.40 10.77
C ASN A 201 7.47 -20.90 10.54
N GLY A 202 7.29 -21.85 9.62
CA GLY A 202 5.95 -22.43 9.35
C GLY A 202 5.31 -23.21 10.51
N GLY A 203 5.96 -23.28 11.67
CA GLY A 203 5.37 -23.76 12.92
C GLY A 203 4.87 -22.64 13.84
N GLY A 204 4.93 -21.37 13.42
CA GLY A 204 4.56 -20.20 14.23
C GLY A 204 5.56 -19.91 15.36
N THR A 205 6.84 -20.26 15.16
CA THR A 205 7.91 -19.90 16.09
C THR A 205 8.70 -18.72 15.55
N LEU A 206 8.59 -17.59 16.25
CA LEU A 206 9.36 -16.38 15.97
C LEU A 206 10.85 -16.63 16.00
N LEU A 207 11.55 -16.22 14.93
CA LEU A 207 12.96 -16.56 14.74
C LEU A 207 13.87 -15.91 15.78
N ILE A 208 13.57 -14.67 16.18
CA ILE A 208 14.41 -13.90 17.11
C ILE A 208 14.30 -14.37 18.57
N ASP A 209 13.23 -15.10 18.90
CA ASP A 209 12.96 -15.60 20.27
C ASP A 209 13.15 -17.11 20.38
N GLY A 210 12.79 -17.87 19.33
CA GLY A 210 12.77 -19.33 19.34
C GLY A 210 14.12 -19.99 19.04
N PHE A 211 15.09 -19.25 18.49
CA PHE A 211 16.38 -19.80 18.08
C PHE A 211 17.54 -18.94 18.61
N PRO A 212 18.60 -19.56 19.16
CA PRO A 212 19.77 -18.79 19.59
C PRO A 212 20.36 -17.98 18.44
N ASN A 213 20.57 -16.69 18.66
CA ASN A 213 21.28 -15.83 17.71
C ASN A 213 22.74 -16.32 17.55
N ASN A 214 23.36 -16.07 16.40
CA ASN A 214 24.70 -16.54 16.03
C ASN A 214 24.84 -18.08 16.16
N SER A 215 23.91 -18.84 15.58
CA SER A 215 23.89 -20.30 15.71
C SER A 215 23.57 -21.04 14.42
N ALA A 216 23.94 -22.32 14.38
CA ALA A 216 23.57 -23.23 13.30
C ALA A 216 22.07 -23.59 13.31
N ALA A 217 21.42 -23.53 14.48
CA ALA A 217 19.99 -23.75 14.59
C ALA A 217 19.22 -22.64 13.85
N LEU A 218 19.64 -21.38 14.03
CA LEU A 218 19.07 -20.25 13.29
C LEU A 218 19.41 -20.36 11.79
N ALA A 219 20.65 -20.67 11.40
CA ALA A 219 21.03 -20.87 9.99
C ALA A 219 20.11 -21.87 9.27
N SER A 220 19.78 -22.97 9.95
CA SER A 220 18.88 -24.01 9.42
C SER A 220 17.45 -23.50 9.21
N GLN A 221 16.97 -22.53 9.98
CA GLN A 221 15.66 -21.92 9.76
C GLN A 221 15.71 -20.92 8.62
N LEU A 222 16.74 -20.06 8.58
CA LEU A 222 16.92 -19.02 7.55
C LEU A 222 17.05 -19.59 6.13
N THR A 223 17.45 -20.86 6.01
CA THR A 223 17.59 -21.58 4.73
C THR A 223 16.57 -22.72 4.57
N SER A 224 15.45 -22.67 5.31
CA SER A 224 14.46 -23.76 5.34
C SER A 224 13.45 -23.74 4.19
N ASN A 225 13.35 -22.63 3.45
CA ASN A 225 12.25 -22.35 2.52
C ASN A 225 10.85 -22.41 3.17
N ASN A 226 10.78 -22.22 4.49
CA ASN A 226 9.55 -22.34 5.28
C ASN A 226 9.44 -21.22 6.32
N LEU A 227 9.65 -19.97 5.87
CA LEU A 227 9.55 -18.76 6.67
C LEU A 227 8.41 -17.86 6.20
N TYR A 228 7.85 -17.12 7.14
CA TYR A 228 6.67 -16.30 6.94
C TYR A 228 6.81 -14.98 7.68
N PHE A 229 6.22 -13.92 7.12
CA PHE A 229 5.91 -12.70 7.85
C PHE A 229 4.51 -12.87 8.47
N ASP A 230 4.40 -12.65 9.78
CA ASP A 230 3.21 -12.92 10.59
C ASP A 230 2.76 -11.66 11.34
N GLY A 231 2.35 -10.65 10.59
CA GLY A 231 1.74 -9.43 11.10
C GLY A 231 0.24 -9.38 10.83
N THR A 232 -0.53 -8.73 11.68
CA THR A 232 -2.01 -8.71 11.63
C THR A 232 -2.52 -8.17 10.31
N ASN A 233 -1.97 -7.05 9.82
CA ASN A 233 -2.43 -6.39 8.60
C ASN A 233 -2.00 -7.18 7.35
N ALA A 234 -0.75 -7.64 7.32
CA ALA A 234 -0.23 -8.51 6.26
C ALA A 234 -1.04 -9.81 6.15
N ASN A 235 -1.39 -10.42 7.29
CA ASN A 235 -2.23 -11.62 7.35
C ASN A 235 -3.64 -11.36 6.84
N SER A 236 -4.25 -10.23 7.20
CA SER A 236 -5.57 -9.83 6.70
C SER A 236 -5.56 -9.70 5.17
N ALA A 237 -4.54 -9.03 4.62
CA ALA A 237 -4.38 -8.84 3.18
C ALA A 237 -4.15 -10.15 2.41
N ASN A 238 -3.48 -11.13 3.00
CA ASN A 238 -3.14 -12.40 2.35
C ASN A 238 -4.14 -13.54 2.64
N GLY A 239 -4.94 -13.44 3.71
CA GLY A 239 -5.75 -14.53 4.23
C GLY A 239 -4.98 -15.52 5.13
N GLY A 240 -3.92 -15.04 5.78
CA GLY A 240 -3.03 -15.81 6.66
C GLY A 240 -1.56 -15.41 6.50
N GLN A 241 -0.67 -16.12 7.20
CA GLN A 241 0.79 -15.88 7.19
C GLN A 241 1.36 -15.70 5.77
N VAL A 242 2.19 -14.68 5.59
CA VAL A 242 2.74 -14.28 4.28
C VAL A 242 4.05 -15.01 4.02
N ARG A 243 4.09 -15.85 2.97
CA ARG A 243 5.29 -16.65 2.69
C ARG A 243 6.46 -15.80 2.19
N LEU A 244 7.62 -15.91 2.85
CA LEU A 244 8.84 -15.22 2.46
C LEU A 244 9.73 -16.06 1.55
N TYR A 245 10.61 -15.38 0.81
CA TYR A 245 11.65 -16.02 0.01
C TYR A 245 12.82 -16.42 0.92
N ALA A 246 12.90 -17.70 1.29
CA ALA A 246 13.95 -18.23 2.17
C ALA A 246 14.72 -19.38 1.49
N PRO A 247 15.46 -19.13 0.40
CA PRO A 247 16.09 -20.17 -0.40
C PRO A 247 17.18 -20.94 0.35
N ASN A 248 17.58 -22.07 -0.24
CA ASN A 248 18.81 -22.80 0.09
C ASN A 248 19.59 -23.04 -1.21
N PRO A 249 20.80 -22.47 -1.37
CA PRO A 249 21.56 -21.69 -0.37
C PRO A 249 20.98 -20.31 -0.06
N TRP A 250 21.44 -19.70 1.03
CA TRP A 250 21.16 -18.30 1.37
C TRP A 250 21.67 -17.37 0.27
N GLU A 251 20.85 -16.36 -0.07
CA GLU A 251 21.15 -15.34 -1.07
C GLU A 251 21.27 -13.98 -0.39
N GLN A 252 22.51 -13.47 -0.31
CA GLN A 252 22.80 -12.21 0.37
C GLN A 252 22.01 -11.06 -0.24
N GLY A 253 21.31 -10.30 0.62
CA GLY A 253 20.52 -9.15 0.18
C GLY A 253 19.19 -9.53 -0.52
N SER A 254 18.82 -10.81 -0.52
CA SER A 254 17.54 -11.24 -1.11
C SER A 254 16.72 -12.15 -0.20
N SER A 255 17.38 -13.09 0.49
CA SER A 255 16.69 -13.98 1.41
C SER A 255 15.99 -13.21 2.53
N ILE A 256 14.73 -13.55 2.79
CA ILE A 256 13.82 -13.02 3.82
C ILE A 256 13.35 -11.58 3.56
N ALA A 257 14.17 -10.74 2.94
CA ALA A 257 13.79 -9.42 2.46
C ALA A 257 12.83 -9.41 1.25
N HIS A 258 12.29 -10.56 0.83
CA HIS A 258 11.36 -10.65 -0.30
C HIS A 258 10.19 -11.59 -0.02
N LEU A 259 9.09 -11.34 -0.71
CA LEU A 259 7.98 -12.26 -0.85
C LEU A 259 8.39 -13.49 -1.67
N ASN A 260 7.81 -14.65 -1.34
CA ASN A 260 8.12 -15.88 -2.06
C ASN A 260 7.73 -15.80 -3.55
N LEU A 261 8.73 -15.86 -4.43
CA LEU A 261 8.54 -15.73 -5.88
C LEU A 261 7.46 -16.66 -6.43
N THR A 262 7.54 -17.96 -6.15
CA THR A 262 6.58 -18.94 -6.71
C THR A 262 5.15 -18.71 -6.22
N THR A 263 4.99 -18.18 -5.01
CA THR A 263 3.67 -17.93 -4.42
C THR A 263 3.00 -16.70 -5.02
N PHE A 264 3.77 -15.64 -5.26
CA PHE A 264 3.22 -14.32 -5.61
C PHE A 264 3.47 -13.87 -7.06
N LEU A 265 4.32 -14.58 -7.83
CA LEU A 265 4.54 -14.25 -9.23
C LEU A 265 3.23 -14.29 -10.03
N GLY A 266 2.96 -13.21 -10.76
CA GLY A 266 1.73 -13.06 -11.55
C GLY A 266 0.49 -12.68 -10.74
N THR A 267 0.64 -12.39 -9.44
CA THR A 267 -0.42 -11.82 -8.61
C THR A 267 -0.25 -10.30 -8.49
N PRO A 268 -1.29 -9.57 -8.04
CA PRO A 268 -1.17 -8.15 -7.70
C PRO A 268 -0.13 -7.83 -6.61
N ASN A 269 0.36 -8.84 -5.87
CA ASN A 269 1.37 -8.69 -4.80
C ASN A 269 2.78 -9.13 -5.25
N SER A 270 3.05 -9.14 -6.55
CA SER A 270 4.33 -9.59 -7.10
C SER A 270 5.46 -8.57 -6.97
N LEU A 271 5.17 -7.31 -6.61
CA LEU A 271 6.17 -6.24 -6.57
C LEU A 271 7.40 -6.64 -5.74
N MET A 272 7.22 -7.05 -4.49
CA MET A 272 8.33 -7.37 -3.56
C MET A 272 8.85 -8.81 -3.70
N THR A 273 8.73 -9.43 -4.88
CA THR A 273 9.39 -10.72 -5.17
C THR A 273 10.85 -10.51 -5.60
N PRO A 274 11.76 -11.49 -5.42
CA PRO A 274 13.21 -11.27 -5.59
C PRO A 274 13.66 -11.06 -7.05
N ALA A 275 12.77 -11.20 -8.03
CA ALA A 275 13.14 -11.08 -9.43
C ALA A 275 12.03 -10.49 -10.30
N VAL A 276 12.43 -9.63 -11.24
CA VAL A 276 11.55 -9.00 -12.23
C VAL A 276 11.78 -9.62 -13.60
N SER A 277 10.70 -9.92 -14.31
CA SER A 277 10.75 -10.53 -15.64
C SER A 277 10.80 -9.47 -16.75
N PRO A 278 11.47 -9.72 -17.89
CA PRO A 278 11.32 -8.88 -19.06
C PRO A 278 9.85 -8.79 -19.52
N GLY A 279 9.39 -7.60 -19.85
CA GLY A 279 8.00 -7.32 -20.24
C GLY A 279 7.01 -7.16 -19.09
N GLU A 280 7.43 -7.43 -17.85
CA GLU A 280 6.61 -7.25 -16.66
C GLU A 280 6.63 -5.79 -16.22
N ALA A 281 5.44 -5.25 -15.92
CA ALA A 281 5.26 -3.96 -15.27
C ALA A 281 4.36 -4.12 -14.04
N GLN A 282 4.90 -3.89 -12.85
CA GLN A 282 4.17 -3.86 -11.59
C GLN A 282 4.23 -2.45 -11.01
N HIS A 283 3.18 -1.66 -11.22
CA HIS A 283 3.10 -0.27 -10.76
C HIS A 283 2.24 -0.14 -9.50
N ASN A 284 2.07 -1.24 -8.75
CA ASN A 284 1.27 -1.29 -7.53
C ASN A 284 2.07 -1.98 -6.42
N PRO A 285 2.20 -1.37 -5.22
CA PRO A 285 2.82 -2.03 -4.08
C PRO A 285 2.15 -3.35 -3.67
N GLY A 286 0.84 -3.47 -3.87
CA GLY A 286 0.04 -4.61 -3.46
C GLY A 286 -0.34 -4.56 -1.97
N SER A 287 -1.52 -5.07 -1.65
CA SER A 287 -2.09 -5.05 -0.29
C SER A 287 -1.21 -5.75 0.74
N ILE A 288 -0.47 -6.80 0.34
CA ILE A 288 0.42 -7.53 1.24
C ILE A 288 1.62 -6.66 1.64
N THR A 289 2.23 -5.96 0.68
CA THR A 289 3.36 -5.06 0.96
C THR A 289 2.91 -3.92 1.86
N LEU A 290 1.74 -3.33 1.59
CA LEU A 290 1.16 -2.27 2.42
C LEU A 290 0.86 -2.77 3.85
N GLY A 291 0.28 -3.96 3.98
CA GLY A 291 0.03 -4.59 5.29
C GLY A 291 1.31 -4.84 6.08
N ILE A 292 2.40 -5.28 5.43
CA ILE A 292 3.71 -5.43 6.06
C ILE A 292 4.23 -4.09 6.59
N LEU A 293 4.11 -3.02 5.80
CA LEU A 293 4.54 -1.68 6.23
C LEU A 293 3.68 -1.16 7.40
N GLN A 294 2.37 -1.40 7.39
CA GLN A 294 1.47 -1.08 8.50
C GLN A 294 1.84 -1.81 9.78
N ASP A 295 2.13 -3.11 9.69
CA ASP A 295 2.55 -3.91 10.86
C ASP A 295 3.86 -3.39 11.47
N MET A 296 4.76 -2.83 10.65
CA MET A 296 5.97 -2.17 11.13
C MET A 296 5.74 -0.78 11.74
N GLY A 297 4.57 -0.17 11.50
CA GLY A 297 4.15 1.11 12.06
C GLY A 297 3.96 2.25 11.06
N TRP A 298 4.11 2.01 9.75
CA TRP A 298 3.70 3.02 8.76
C TRP A 298 2.20 3.27 8.86
N GLN A 299 1.80 4.54 8.77
CA GLN A 299 0.42 4.89 8.46
C GLN A 299 0.27 4.91 6.95
N LEU A 300 -0.84 4.38 6.44
CA LEU A 300 -1.16 4.52 5.02
C LEU A 300 -1.88 5.85 4.80
N MET A 301 -1.82 6.36 3.57
CA MET A 301 -2.66 7.47 3.17
C MET A 301 -4.11 7.02 3.28
N ASN A 302 -4.90 7.74 4.06
CA ASN A 302 -6.32 7.47 4.19
C ASN A 302 -7.03 7.74 2.85
N GLU A 303 -7.79 6.76 2.37
CA GLU A 303 -8.58 6.85 1.14
C GLU A 303 -9.99 7.35 1.43
N ALA A 304 -10.57 8.10 0.48
CA ALA A 304 -11.98 8.46 0.60
C ALA A 304 -12.88 7.21 0.59
N PRO A 305 -14.01 7.19 1.34
CA PRO A 305 -14.94 6.09 1.32
C PRO A 305 -15.41 5.77 -0.09
N VAL A 306 -15.51 4.49 -0.48
CA VAL A 306 -16.04 4.09 -1.79
C VAL A 306 -17.52 3.76 -1.68
N ILE A 307 -18.34 4.40 -2.52
CA ILE A 307 -19.80 4.18 -2.57
C ILE A 307 -20.15 3.38 -3.82
N SER A 308 -20.78 2.23 -3.64
CA SER A 308 -21.35 1.42 -4.72
C SER A 308 -22.72 1.97 -5.19
N ASP A 309 -23.23 1.46 -6.32
CA ASP A 309 -24.48 1.94 -6.91
C ASP A 309 -25.66 1.81 -5.92
N LEU A 310 -26.22 2.96 -5.53
CA LEU A 310 -27.38 3.02 -4.64
C LEU A 310 -28.69 2.72 -5.40
N PRO A 311 -29.61 1.92 -4.83
CA PRO A 311 -30.84 1.54 -5.51
C PRO A 311 -31.82 2.72 -5.68
N VAL A 312 -32.67 2.62 -6.70
CA VAL A 312 -33.83 3.51 -6.85
C VAL A 312 -34.87 3.19 -5.77
N ILE A 313 -35.33 4.22 -5.06
CA ILE A 313 -36.36 4.07 -4.03
C ILE A 313 -37.73 4.36 -4.64
N PHE A 314 -38.64 3.39 -4.51
CA PHE A 314 -40.07 3.59 -4.77
C PHE A 314 -40.83 3.72 -3.46
N VAL A 315 -41.67 4.76 -3.37
CA VAL A 315 -42.57 5.05 -2.26
C VAL A 315 -44.00 5.18 -2.76
N GLN A 316 -44.97 4.61 -2.04
CA GLN A 316 -46.37 4.74 -2.38
C GLN A 316 -46.90 6.11 -1.95
N SER A 317 -47.65 6.79 -2.83
CA SER A 317 -48.34 8.04 -2.49
C SER A 317 -49.20 7.86 -1.23
N GLY A 318 -49.03 8.76 -0.25
CA GLY A 318 -49.72 8.69 1.04
C GLY A 318 -49.03 7.83 2.10
N SER A 319 -47.79 7.37 1.88
CA SER A 319 -47.02 6.55 2.82
C SER A 319 -45.59 7.03 3.01
N ASN A 320 -44.99 6.61 4.12
CA ASN A 320 -43.56 6.79 4.38
C ASN A 320 -42.82 5.48 4.15
N LYS A 321 -41.52 5.58 3.88
CA LYS A 321 -40.62 4.42 3.77
C LYS A 321 -39.44 4.60 4.70
N ASP A 322 -39.61 4.02 5.88
CA ASP A 322 -38.59 3.91 6.92
C ASP A 322 -37.54 2.87 6.52
N ASN A 323 -36.27 3.13 6.85
CA ASN A 323 -35.12 2.30 6.52
C ASN A 323 -35.08 1.92 5.03
N ALA A 324 -35.35 2.87 4.14
CA ALA A 324 -35.48 2.62 2.71
C ALA A 324 -34.18 2.10 2.08
N ILE A 325 -33.02 2.56 2.59
CA ILE A 325 -31.69 2.05 2.28
C ILE A 325 -30.88 1.96 3.58
N ASP A 326 -30.23 0.82 3.80
CA ASP A 326 -29.15 0.65 4.76
C ASP A 326 -27.83 1.05 4.09
N LEU A 327 -27.35 2.28 4.31
CA LEU A 327 -26.20 2.85 3.58
C LEU A 327 -24.91 2.08 3.84
N TRP A 328 -24.77 1.44 5.01
CA TRP A 328 -23.59 0.63 5.34
C TRP A 328 -23.42 -0.57 4.40
N GLN A 329 -24.47 -1.05 3.74
CA GLN A 329 -24.35 -2.14 2.77
C GLN A 329 -23.74 -1.70 1.43
N TYR A 330 -23.62 -0.40 1.20
CA TYR A 330 -23.21 0.17 -0.08
C TYR A 330 -21.90 0.94 0.01
N VAL A 331 -21.32 1.04 1.20
CA VAL A 331 -20.08 1.79 1.44
C VAL A 331 -19.00 0.82 1.88
N ASN A 332 -17.79 1.08 1.41
CA ASN A 332 -16.61 0.44 1.94
C ASN A 332 -15.51 1.49 2.04
N ASP A 333 -14.89 1.58 3.20
CA ASP A 333 -13.71 2.38 3.42
C ASP A 333 -12.58 1.43 3.86
N ALA A 334 -11.37 1.64 3.30
CA ALA A 334 -10.25 0.74 3.57
C ALA A 334 -9.64 1.00 4.96
N ASP A 335 -9.83 2.21 5.48
CA ASP A 335 -9.12 2.77 6.63
C ASP A 335 -10.05 2.97 7.84
N SER A 336 -11.35 3.10 7.60
CA SER A 336 -12.38 3.36 8.61
C SER A 336 -13.49 2.31 8.59
N SER A 337 -14.02 1.94 9.76
CA SER A 337 -15.26 1.16 9.82
C SER A 337 -16.46 2.02 9.47
N ASP A 338 -17.56 1.41 8.99
CA ASP A 338 -18.82 2.14 8.68
C ASP A 338 -19.33 3.00 9.85
N SER A 339 -19.02 2.60 11.09
CA SER A 339 -19.42 3.32 12.30
C SER A 339 -18.64 4.60 12.57
N GLU A 340 -17.47 4.76 11.94
CA GLU A 340 -16.60 5.93 12.05
C GLU A 340 -16.89 6.95 10.93
N LEU A 341 -17.54 6.53 9.84
CA LEU A 341 -17.93 7.39 8.73
C LEU A 341 -19.11 8.29 9.11
N THR A 342 -19.24 9.44 8.46
CA THR A 342 -20.37 10.38 8.61
C THR A 342 -21.18 10.43 7.31
N TYR A 343 -22.51 10.27 7.41
CA TYR A 343 -23.42 10.20 6.26
C TYR A 343 -24.35 11.41 6.23
N LYS A 344 -24.40 12.14 5.11
CA LYS A 344 -25.20 13.35 4.96
C LYS A 344 -25.93 13.42 3.62
N ILE A 345 -27.16 13.93 3.64
CA ILE A 345 -27.81 14.43 2.43
C ILE A 345 -27.32 15.86 2.23
N ILE A 346 -26.58 16.11 1.15
CA ILE A 346 -25.99 17.43 0.88
C ILE A 346 -26.73 18.22 -0.20
N ALA A 347 -27.54 17.55 -1.01
CA ALA A 347 -28.39 18.19 -2.00
C ALA A 347 -29.62 17.36 -2.32
N GLU A 348 -30.70 18.03 -2.70
CA GLU A 348 -31.92 17.40 -3.21
C GLU A 348 -32.45 18.23 -4.37
N SER A 349 -32.87 17.57 -5.46
CA SER A 349 -33.46 18.28 -6.62
C SER A 349 -34.81 18.93 -6.28
N ASN A 350 -35.51 18.38 -5.29
CA ASN A 350 -36.66 18.97 -4.58
C ASN A 350 -36.78 18.27 -3.22
N SER A 351 -37.31 19.01 -2.23
CA SER A 351 -37.41 18.58 -0.83
C SER A 351 -38.68 17.79 -0.50
N ASP A 352 -39.56 17.55 -1.48
CA ASP A 352 -40.88 16.98 -1.22
C ASP A 352 -40.84 15.49 -0.84
N ALA A 353 -39.69 14.82 -1.04
CA ALA A 353 -39.46 13.46 -0.55
C ALA A 353 -39.30 13.41 0.97
N GLY A 354 -38.99 14.53 1.64
CA GLY A 354 -38.71 14.60 3.07
C GLY A 354 -37.68 13.57 3.51
N ALA A 355 -36.57 13.50 2.78
CA ALA A 355 -35.52 12.52 3.01
C ALA A 355 -34.73 12.87 4.29
N THR A 356 -34.45 11.87 5.11
CA THR A 356 -33.61 12.02 6.31
C THR A 356 -32.65 10.85 6.42
N ILE A 357 -31.51 11.08 7.07
CA ILE A 357 -30.63 10.00 7.51
C ILE A 357 -30.72 9.91 9.02
N ASP A 358 -31.08 8.73 9.54
CA ASP A 358 -31.10 8.44 10.95
C ASP A 358 -29.95 7.49 11.33
N SER A 359 -29.60 7.50 12.62
CA SER A 359 -28.60 6.59 13.21
C SER A 359 -27.24 6.58 12.49
N ASN A 360 -26.98 7.59 11.65
CA ASN A 360 -25.84 7.66 10.75
C ASN A 360 -25.71 6.41 9.84
N ARG A 361 -26.86 5.88 9.38
CA ARG A 361 -26.91 4.60 8.65
C ARG A 361 -28.08 4.48 7.69
N PHE A 362 -29.29 4.82 8.12
CA PHE A 362 -30.50 4.51 7.36
C PHE A 362 -31.03 5.76 6.67
N LEU A 363 -31.29 5.64 5.36
CA LEU A 363 -31.97 6.66 4.59
C LEU A 363 -33.48 6.40 4.63
N ASP A 364 -34.23 7.37 5.16
CA ASP A 364 -35.68 7.33 5.28
C ASP A 364 -36.33 8.33 4.34
N ILE A 365 -37.48 7.97 3.77
CA ILE A 365 -38.27 8.84 2.92
C ILE A 365 -39.62 9.13 3.58
N ASN A 366 -39.86 10.39 3.94
CA ASN A 366 -41.09 10.85 4.59
C ASN A 366 -41.72 11.99 3.78
N PRO A 367 -42.47 11.72 2.71
CA PRO A 367 -42.91 12.75 1.77
C PRO A 367 -43.68 13.91 2.42
N VAL A 368 -43.42 15.13 1.96
CA VAL A 368 -44.09 16.36 2.41
C VAL A 368 -44.52 17.18 1.19
N PRO A 369 -45.83 17.29 0.88
CA PRO A 369 -46.94 16.65 1.57
C PRO A 369 -46.92 15.11 1.42
N VAL A 370 -47.57 14.39 2.34
CA VAL A 370 -47.55 12.90 2.37
C VAL A 370 -48.06 12.24 1.08
N ASN A 371 -48.87 12.95 0.30
CA ASN A 371 -49.41 12.52 -0.99
C ASN A 371 -48.64 13.10 -2.18
N TRP A 372 -47.41 13.57 -1.98
CA TRP A 372 -46.53 14.01 -3.06
C TRP A 372 -46.34 12.88 -4.07
N GLU A 373 -46.46 13.22 -5.35
CA GLU A 373 -46.18 12.34 -6.47
C GLU A 373 -45.13 13.01 -7.35
N GLY A 374 -44.08 12.29 -7.69
CA GLY A 374 -42.98 12.86 -8.43
C GLY A 374 -41.69 12.08 -8.29
N ARG A 375 -40.63 12.73 -8.75
CA ARG A 375 -39.26 12.22 -8.71
C ARG A 375 -38.38 13.26 -8.05
N THR A 376 -37.47 12.82 -7.18
CA THR A 376 -36.34 13.63 -6.73
C THR A 376 -35.05 12.82 -6.84
N THR A 377 -33.93 13.51 -6.95
CA THR A 377 -32.59 12.93 -6.81
C THR A 377 -31.96 13.55 -5.57
N LEU A 378 -31.48 12.71 -4.66
CA LEU A 378 -30.73 13.06 -3.47
C LEU A 378 -29.24 12.87 -3.78
N THR A 379 -28.39 13.79 -3.33
CA THR A 379 -26.94 13.59 -3.29
C THR A 379 -26.54 13.28 -1.86
N ILE A 380 -26.01 12.09 -1.65
CA ILE A 380 -25.48 11.63 -0.37
C ILE A 380 -23.97 11.83 -0.39
N GLU A 381 -23.43 12.46 0.64
CA GLU A 381 -22.00 12.57 0.93
C GLU A 381 -21.66 11.69 2.13
N ILE A 382 -20.56 10.97 2.00
CA ILE A 382 -20.04 10.09 3.05
C ILE A 382 -18.60 10.50 3.28
N THR A 383 -18.28 10.79 4.54
CA THR A 383 -17.01 11.39 4.95
C THR A 383 -16.36 10.54 6.04
N ASP A 384 -15.08 10.27 5.91
CA ASP A 384 -14.30 9.58 6.94
C ASP A 384 -13.91 10.54 8.10
N PRO A 385 -13.25 10.03 9.17
CA PRO A 385 -12.78 10.87 10.28
C PRO A 385 -11.69 11.90 9.91
N ASP A 386 -10.93 11.68 8.85
CA ASP A 386 -9.86 12.59 8.40
C ASP A 386 -10.35 13.61 7.35
N ASN A 387 -11.65 13.59 7.03
CA ASN A 387 -12.37 14.47 6.11
C ASN A 387 -12.20 14.17 4.61
N HIS A 388 -11.81 12.96 4.21
CA HIS A 388 -12.01 12.55 2.82
C HIS A 388 -13.45 12.15 2.60
N SER A 389 -14.00 12.49 1.42
CA SER A 389 -15.39 12.24 1.12
C SER A 389 -15.64 11.74 -0.29
N SER A 390 -16.72 10.95 -0.41
CA SER A 390 -17.31 10.54 -1.68
C SER A 390 -18.77 10.90 -1.74
N GLN A 391 -19.29 11.03 -2.96
CA GLN A 391 -20.69 11.38 -3.19
C GLN A 391 -21.37 10.40 -4.15
N ALA A 392 -22.62 10.07 -3.87
CA ALA A 392 -23.46 9.25 -4.73
C ALA A 392 -24.88 9.83 -4.83
N SER A 393 -25.57 9.49 -5.92
CA SER A 393 -26.94 9.95 -6.15
C SER A 393 -27.96 8.83 -5.92
N VAL A 394 -29.05 9.14 -5.22
CA VAL A 394 -30.21 8.25 -5.03
C VAL A 394 -31.41 8.86 -5.74
N THR A 395 -32.07 8.10 -6.62
CA THR A 395 -33.36 8.51 -7.18
C THR A 395 -34.50 8.02 -6.29
N VAL A 396 -35.40 8.91 -5.88
CA VAL A 396 -36.66 8.59 -5.21
C VAL A 396 -37.82 8.88 -6.14
N ILE A 397 -38.75 7.94 -6.25
CA ILE A 397 -39.98 8.05 -7.03
C ILE A 397 -41.17 7.77 -6.11
N SER A 398 -42.05 8.77 -5.99
CA SER A 398 -43.32 8.64 -5.29
C SER A 398 -44.49 8.63 -6.27
N GLY A 399 -45.43 7.70 -6.08
CA GLY A 399 -46.64 7.60 -6.90
C GLY A 399 -47.50 6.41 -6.53
N ASP A 400 -48.59 6.22 -7.27
CA ASP A 400 -49.44 5.04 -7.12
C ASP A 400 -48.74 3.82 -7.76
N ILE A 401 -48.02 3.07 -6.92
CA ILE A 401 -47.23 1.89 -7.31
C ILE A 401 -48.06 0.76 -7.93
N SER A 402 -49.40 0.84 -7.93
CA SER A 402 -50.27 -0.04 -8.73
C SER A 402 -50.15 0.19 -10.25
N THR A 403 -49.62 1.33 -10.70
CA THR A 403 -49.43 1.68 -12.11
C THR A 403 -47.99 1.58 -12.62
N VAL A 404 -47.01 1.41 -11.72
CA VAL A 404 -45.57 1.40 -12.03
C VAL A 404 -45.10 0.03 -12.56
N TYR A 405 -45.90 -1.03 -12.42
CA TYR A 405 -45.64 -2.39 -12.92
C TYR A 405 -46.37 -2.73 -14.24
N LEU A 406 -46.56 -1.77 -15.15
CA LEU A 406 -46.84 -2.15 -16.54
C LEU A 406 -45.50 -2.35 -17.26
N PRO A 407 -45.16 -3.57 -17.71
CA PRO A 407 -43.95 -3.78 -18.49
C PRO A 407 -44.01 -2.89 -19.73
N PHE A 408 -42.84 -2.33 -20.06
CA PHE A 408 -42.59 -1.62 -21.30
C PHE A 408 -42.77 -2.59 -22.49
N THR A 409 -44.01 -2.90 -22.86
CA THR A 409 -44.30 -3.56 -24.12
C THR A 409 -44.31 -2.50 -25.21
N ALA A 410 -43.32 -2.62 -26.09
CA ALA A 410 -43.08 -1.80 -27.27
C ALA A 410 -44.37 -1.49 -28.06
N ARG A 411 -44.45 -0.25 -28.55
CA ARG A 411 -45.21 0.08 -29.77
C ARG A 411 -44.25 0.42 -30.89
#